data_AF-A0A2E6VVH3-F1
#
_entry.id   AF-A0A2E6VVH3-F1
#
_cell.length_a   1.000
_cell.length_b   1.000
_cell.length_c   1.000
_cell.angle_alpha   90.00
_cell.angle_beta   90.00
_cell.angle_gamma   90.00
#
_symmetry.space_group_name_H-M   'P 1'
#
loop_
_entity.id
_entity.type
_entity.pdbx_description
1 polymer ?
#
loop_
_entity_poly.entity_id
_entity_poly.type
_entity_poly.pdbx_seq_one_letter_code
_entity_poly.pdbx_strand_id
1 'polypeptide(L)'
;MKHISLFIPLVLMGCLQAEVHNVDLDIDEDGLMTSFEEEIGTNPENADSDGDGYDDAEEIDEGFDPIDEEDYPYLGEYPIARCDPGVTPTGHAVGQIAEDFALTDQHGETVNLSDFCGKVVLLEASAFW
;
A
#
# COMPACT_ATOMS: atom_id res chain seq x y z
N MET A 1 62.78 44.33 1.53
CA MET A 1 63.42 43.47 0.50
C MET A 1 63.71 42.13 1.17
N LYS A 2 62.90 41.10 0.88
CA LYS A 2 63.26 39.86 0.14
C LYS A 2 64.39 39.07 0.86
N HIS A 3 64.29 37.80 1.25
CA HIS A 3 63.65 36.65 0.59
C HIS A 3 63.24 35.59 1.64
N ILE A 4 62.08 34.96 1.40
CA ILE A 4 61.56 33.80 2.13
C ILE A 4 62.25 32.54 1.58
N SER A 5 62.78 31.71 2.49
CA SER A 5 63.43 30.44 2.15
C SER A 5 62.41 29.31 2.16
N LEU A 6 62.39 28.55 1.06
CA LEU A 6 61.52 27.43 0.75
C LEU A 6 62.20 26.10 1.14
N PHE A 7 61.56 25.25 1.97
CA PHE A 7 61.89 23.82 2.09
C PHE A 7 60.66 22.97 2.50
N ILE A 8 60.57 21.76 1.93
CA ILE A 8 59.39 20.93 1.55
C ILE A 8 59.03 19.88 2.64
N PRO A 9 57.79 19.36 2.71
CA PRO A 9 57.54 17.95 2.33
C PRO A 9 56.28 17.82 1.45
N LEU A 10 56.30 17.19 0.28
CA LEU A 10 56.48 15.76 -0.02
C LEU A 10 55.40 14.87 0.61
N VAL A 11 54.49 14.42 -0.26
CA VAL A 11 53.75 13.15 -0.26
C VAL A 11 52.46 13.06 0.56
N LEU A 12 51.37 13.16 -0.19
CA LEU A 12 50.35 12.09 -0.32
C LEU A 12 49.76 11.58 1.01
N MET A 13 48.91 12.40 1.62
CA MET A 13 47.75 11.88 2.36
C MET A 13 46.56 12.31 1.50
N GLY A 14 46.30 11.60 0.41
CA GLY A 14 45.28 10.56 0.47
C GLY A 14 43.95 11.28 0.42
N CYS A 15 43.32 11.32 -0.76
CA CYS A 15 41.93 11.71 -0.91
C CYS A 15 41.17 11.19 0.31
N LEU A 16 40.58 12.11 1.08
CA LEU A 16 39.56 11.74 2.03
C LEU A 16 38.50 11.08 1.17
N GLN A 17 38.49 9.75 1.14
CA GLN A 17 37.40 9.01 0.54
C GLN A 17 36.17 9.54 1.27
N ALA A 18 35.31 10.25 0.54
CA ALA A 18 33.94 10.37 0.97
C ALA A 18 33.47 8.92 1.09
N GLU A 19 33.41 8.40 2.31
CA GLU A 19 32.64 7.20 2.57
C GLU A 19 31.23 7.59 2.14
N VAL A 20 30.82 7.03 1.00
CA VAL A 20 29.42 6.92 0.63
C VAL A 20 28.83 6.08 1.76
N HIS A 21 28.40 6.76 2.82
CA HIS A 21 27.44 6.20 3.74
C HIS A 21 26.22 6.04 2.86
N ASN A 22 25.96 4.80 2.45
CA ASN A 22 24.68 4.43 1.90
C ASN A 22 23.69 4.62 3.07
N VAL A 23 23.27 5.86 3.29
CA VAL A 23 22.24 6.18 4.26
C VAL A 23 21.00 5.61 3.59
N ASP A 24 20.56 4.48 4.12
CA ASP A 24 19.25 3.96 3.80
C ASP A 24 18.24 4.99 4.30
N LEU A 25 17.43 5.50 3.39
CA LEU A 25 16.47 6.56 3.65
C LEU A 25 15.07 6.01 3.49
N ASP A 26 14.14 6.63 4.18
CA ASP A 26 12.70 6.54 3.95
C ASP A 26 12.36 7.81 3.15
N ILE A 27 11.98 7.64 1.88
CA ILE A 27 11.91 8.74 0.90
C ILE A 27 10.51 9.35 0.83
N ASP A 28 9.47 8.53 0.93
CA ASP A 28 8.06 8.91 0.92
C ASP A 28 7.46 9.05 2.33
N GLU A 29 8.23 8.73 3.37
CA GLU A 29 7.89 8.92 4.78
C GLU A 29 6.76 7.99 5.26
N ASP A 30 6.61 6.80 4.66
CA ASP A 30 5.63 5.78 5.04
C ASP A 30 6.10 4.90 6.24
N GLY A 31 7.41 4.91 6.52
CA GLY A 31 8.05 4.15 7.59
C GLY A 31 8.86 2.93 7.13
N LEU A 32 8.89 2.63 5.83
CA LEU A 32 9.79 1.68 5.21
C LEU A 32 11.07 2.36 4.73
N MET A 33 12.15 1.59 4.69
CA MET A 33 13.41 2.09 4.14
C MET A 33 13.46 1.70 2.67
N THR A 34 14.00 2.58 1.82
CA THR A 34 14.14 2.35 0.38
C THR A 34 14.77 1.00 0.05
N SER A 35 15.78 0.55 0.80
CA SER A 35 16.38 -0.76 0.54
C SER A 35 15.47 -1.96 0.84
N PHE A 36 14.55 -1.80 1.79
CA PHE A 36 13.54 -2.81 2.11
C PHE A 36 12.41 -2.79 1.09
N GLU A 37 11.95 -1.62 0.69
CA GLU A 37 10.95 -1.45 -0.38
C GLU A 37 11.42 -2.07 -1.70
N GLU A 38 12.67 -1.80 -2.10
CA GLU A 38 13.29 -2.45 -3.26
C GLU A 38 13.36 -3.99 -3.14
N GLU A 39 13.47 -4.52 -1.91
CA GLU A 39 13.52 -5.97 -1.65
C GLU A 39 12.14 -6.63 -1.76
N ILE A 40 11.08 -5.96 -1.26
CA ILE A 40 9.71 -6.48 -1.29
C ILE A 40 8.97 -6.16 -2.59
N GLY A 41 9.46 -5.18 -3.36
CA GLY A 41 8.93 -4.82 -4.68
C GLY A 41 7.96 -3.65 -4.67
N THR A 42 7.86 -2.90 -3.56
CA THR A 42 7.15 -1.63 -3.48
C THR A 42 7.95 -0.49 -4.11
N ASN A 43 7.37 0.70 -4.19
CA ASN A 43 7.93 1.87 -4.87
C ASN A 43 8.48 2.89 -3.85
N PRO A 44 9.81 3.05 -3.72
CA PRO A 44 10.43 3.95 -2.74
C PRO A 44 10.16 5.45 -2.88
N GLU A 45 9.32 5.87 -3.81
CA GLU A 45 8.93 7.28 -3.96
C GLU A 45 7.41 7.45 -3.79
N ASN A 46 6.71 6.43 -3.30
CA ASN A 46 5.26 6.37 -3.23
C ASN A 46 4.80 5.46 -2.08
N ALA A 47 4.32 6.09 -1.01
CA ALA A 47 3.87 5.42 0.20
C ALA A 47 2.75 4.38 0.00
N ASP A 48 1.99 4.45 -1.10
CA ASP A 48 0.89 3.54 -1.45
C ASP A 48 1.17 2.96 -2.84
N SER A 49 1.91 1.86 -2.90
CA SER A 49 2.55 1.36 -4.12
C SER A 49 1.57 0.81 -5.16
N ASP A 50 0.46 0.20 -4.73
CA ASP A 50 -0.58 -0.31 -5.61
C ASP A 50 -1.75 0.64 -5.82
N GLY A 51 -1.87 1.70 -5.01
CA GLY A 51 -2.79 2.81 -5.21
C GLY A 51 -4.18 2.56 -4.62
N ASP A 52 -4.30 1.69 -3.62
CA ASP A 52 -5.56 1.31 -3.01
C ASP A 52 -6.00 2.26 -1.86
N GLY A 53 -5.08 3.12 -1.41
CA GLY A 53 -5.28 4.13 -0.37
C GLY A 53 -4.73 3.77 1.00
N TYR A 54 -4.02 2.65 1.15
CA TYR A 54 -3.28 2.26 2.35
C TYR A 54 -1.77 2.40 2.11
N ASP A 55 -1.02 2.80 3.15
CA ASP A 55 0.43 2.93 3.03
C ASP A 55 1.08 1.52 3.09
N ASP A 56 2.13 1.26 2.31
CA ASP A 56 2.82 -0.03 2.21
C ASP A 56 3.26 -0.55 3.59
N ALA A 57 3.74 0.35 4.46
CA ALA A 57 4.08 0.04 5.85
C ALA A 57 2.89 -0.46 6.68
N GLU A 58 1.70 0.12 6.50
CA GLU A 58 0.46 -0.25 7.20
C GLU A 58 0.01 -1.64 6.77
N GLU A 59 0.01 -1.91 5.47
CA GLU A 59 -0.35 -3.20 4.91
C GLU A 59 0.55 -4.32 5.44
N ILE A 60 1.86 -4.08 5.51
CA ILE A 60 2.82 -5.07 6.05
C ILE A 60 2.60 -5.33 7.55
N ASP A 61 2.33 -4.30 8.36
CA ASP A 61 2.07 -4.47 9.80
C ASP A 61 0.80 -5.29 10.05
N GLU A 62 -0.21 -5.12 9.19
CA GLU A 62 -1.46 -5.85 9.26
C GLU A 62 -1.44 -7.22 8.53
N GLY A 63 -0.43 -7.47 7.69
CA GLY A 63 -0.18 -8.75 7.03
C GLY A 63 -0.81 -8.91 5.66
N PHE A 64 -1.03 -7.80 4.95
CA PHE A 64 -1.51 -7.67 3.59
C PHE A 64 -0.34 -7.56 2.58
N ASP A 65 -0.64 -7.56 1.27
CA ASP A 65 0.35 -7.54 0.19
C ASP A 65 0.38 -6.15 -0.49
N PRO A 66 1.39 -5.30 -0.24
CA PRO A 66 1.42 -3.88 -0.65
C PRO A 66 1.64 -3.65 -2.16
N ILE A 67 1.45 -4.68 -2.96
CA ILE A 67 1.56 -4.63 -4.42
C ILE A 67 0.31 -5.22 -5.10
N ASP A 68 -0.72 -5.55 -4.32
CA ASP A 68 -1.98 -6.11 -4.76
C ASP A 68 -3.13 -5.23 -4.25
N GLU A 69 -3.64 -4.35 -5.13
CA GLU A 69 -4.73 -3.39 -4.85
C GLU A 69 -6.02 -4.04 -4.31
N GLU A 70 -6.11 -5.37 -4.35
CA GLU A 70 -7.21 -6.19 -3.85
C GLU A 70 -6.85 -6.98 -2.57
N ASP A 71 -5.74 -6.71 -1.87
CA ASP A 71 -5.35 -7.30 -0.58
C ASP A 71 -4.94 -6.23 0.44
N TYR A 72 -5.89 -5.76 1.29
CA TYR A 72 -5.73 -4.56 2.11
C TYR A 72 -6.60 -4.55 3.37
N PRO A 73 -6.26 -3.74 4.40
CA PRO A 73 -7.01 -3.59 5.64
C PRO A 73 -8.46 -3.16 5.42
N TYR A 74 -9.42 -4.08 5.56
CA TYR A 74 -10.83 -3.69 5.51
C TYR A 74 -11.30 -3.13 6.86
N LEU A 75 -11.48 -1.81 6.95
CA LEU A 75 -11.86 -1.11 8.19
C LEU A 75 -13.36 -1.19 8.52
N GLY A 76 -14.21 -1.56 7.55
CA GLY A 76 -15.67 -1.63 7.71
C GLY A 76 -16.22 -2.66 8.73
N GLU A 77 -15.38 -3.46 9.40
CA GLU A 77 -15.74 -4.52 10.36
C GLU A 77 -16.72 -5.59 9.83
N TYR A 78 -17.12 -5.53 8.56
CA TYR A 78 -17.95 -6.56 7.95
C TYR A 78 -17.13 -7.82 7.67
N PRO A 79 -17.73 -9.01 7.82
CA PRO A 79 -17.07 -10.28 7.53
C PRO A 79 -17.04 -10.55 6.02
N ILE A 80 -16.39 -9.66 5.27
CA ILE A 80 -16.20 -9.81 3.83
C ILE A 80 -15.17 -10.90 3.55
N ALA A 81 -15.37 -11.58 2.43
CA ALA A 81 -14.44 -12.51 1.81
C ALA A 81 -14.32 -12.07 0.36
N ARG A 82 -13.18 -11.48 0.00
CA ARG A 82 -12.87 -11.13 -1.39
C ARG A 82 -12.81 -12.41 -2.21
N CYS A 83 -13.90 -12.74 -2.90
CA CYS A 83 -13.96 -13.94 -3.72
C CYS A 83 -15.00 -13.81 -4.84
N ASP A 84 -14.66 -14.39 -5.99
CA ASP A 84 -15.58 -14.51 -7.13
C ASP A 84 -16.61 -15.61 -6.85
N PRO A 85 -17.91 -15.29 -6.75
CA PRO A 85 -18.94 -16.30 -6.51
C PRO A 85 -19.16 -17.22 -7.73
N GLY A 86 -18.62 -16.88 -8.92
CA GLY A 86 -18.72 -17.68 -10.13
C GLY A 86 -20.17 -17.88 -10.61
N VAL A 87 -21.07 -16.97 -10.26
CA VAL A 87 -22.51 -17.05 -10.56
C VAL A 87 -22.94 -15.96 -11.53
N THR A 88 -23.81 -16.30 -12.47
CA THR A 88 -24.45 -15.32 -13.36
C THR A 88 -25.74 -14.81 -12.72
N PRO A 89 -25.94 -13.48 -12.60
CA PRO A 89 -27.20 -12.92 -12.14
C PRO A 89 -28.39 -13.38 -13.00
N THR A 90 -29.52 -13.64 -12.34
CA THR A 90 -30.75 -14.10 -13.02
C THR A 90 -31.97 -13.24 -12.70
N GLY A 91 -31.88 -12.35 -11.71
CA GLY A 91 -32.90 -11.35 -11.38
C GLY A 91 -33.11 -11.16 -9.88
N HIS A 92 -34.18 -10.46 -9.51
CA HIS A 92 -34.46 -10.05 -8.12
C HIS A 92 -35.64 -10.79 -7.47
N ALA A 93 -36.24 -11.77 -8.16
CA ALA A 93 -37.33 -12.56 -7.58
C ALA A 93 -36.78 -13.64 -6.61
N VAL A 94 -37.63 -14.11 -5.71
CA VAL A 94 -37.28 -15.19 -4.78
C VAL A 94 -36.78 -16.42 -5.55
N GLY A 95 -35.60 -16.92 -5.18
CA GLY A 95 -34.95 -18.06 -5.82
C GLY A 95 -34.07 -17.71 -7.03
N GLN A 96 -33.99 -16.43 -7.41
CA GLN A 96 -33.02 -15.95 -8.38
C GLN A 96 -31.72 -15.49 -7.71
N ILE A 97 -30.66 -15.46 -8.52
CA ILE A 97 -29.35 -14.91 -8.16
C ILE A 97 -29.41 -13.41 -8.40
N ALA A 98 -29.21 -12.64 -7.32
CA ALA A 98 -29.18 -11.19 -7.36
C ALA A 98 -28.02 -10.68 -8.23
N GLU A 99 -28.20 -9.51 -8.82
CA GLU A 99 -27.11 -8.78 -9.45
C GLU A 99 -26.12 -8.31 -8.39
N ASP A 100 -24.85 -8.29 -8.75
CA ASP A 100 -23.83 -7.69 -7.92
C ASP A 100 -23.97 -6.17 -7.99
N PHE A 101 -23.85 -5.52 -6.84
CA PHE A 101 -23.94 -4.07 -6.74
C PHE A 101 -22.97 -3.57 -5.67
N ALA A 102 -22.40 -2.41 -5.94
CA ALA A 102 -21.45 -1.74 -5.06
C ALA A 102 -22.14 -0.65 -4.24
N LEU A 103 -21.82 -0.58 -2.96
CA LEU A 103 -22.18 0.52 -2.07
C LEU A 103 -20.92 1.03 -1.37
N THR A 104 -20.88 2.33 -1.09
CA THR A 104 -19.83 2.89 -0.24
C THR A 104 -20.24 2.74 1.22
N ASP A 105 -19.35 2.22 2.05
CA ASP A 105 -19.60 2.06 3.47
C ASP A 105 -19.33 3.35 4.28
N GLN A 106 -19.35 3.25 5.62
CA GLN A 106 -19.13 4.41 6.50
C GLN A 106 -17.69 4.96 6.50
N HIS A 107 -16.72 4.21 6.00
CA HIS A 107 -15.31 4.59 5.91
C HIS A 107 -14.93 5.10 4.51
N GLY A 108 -15.83 4.98 3.54
CA GLY A 108 -15.56 5.40 2.16
C GLY A 108 -15.13 4.25 1.25
N GLU A 109 -15.07 3.02 1.78
CA GLU A 109 -14.66 1.83 1.06
C GLU A 109 -15.81 1.33 0.17
N THR A 110 -15.49 0.85 -1.03
CA THR A 110 -16.48 0.29 -1.94
C THR A 110 -16.68 -1.20 -1.61
N VAL A 111 -17.91 -1.57 -1.25
CA VAL A 111 -18.28 -2.94 -0.89
C VAL A 111 -19.29 -3.47 -1.89
N ASN A 112 -18.97 -4.60 -2.50
CA ASN A 112 -19.83 -5.33 -3.42
C ASN A 112 -20.70 -6.36 -2.66
N LEU A 113 -21.83 -6.75 -3.24
CA LEU A 113 -22.62 -7.85 -2.69
C LEU A 113 -21.84 -9.16 -2.75
N SER A 114 -21.02 -9.36 -3.78
CA SER A 114 -20.15 -10.52 -3.97
C SER A 114 -19.11 -10.70 -2.85
N ASP A 115 -18.69 -9.61 -2.19
CA ASP A 115 -17.77 -9.66 -1.05
C ASP A 115 -18.33 -10.44 0.15
N PHE A 116 -19.64 -10.68 0.20
CA PHE A 116 -20.29 -11.49 1.22
C PHE A 116 -20.52 -12.94 0.80
N CYS A 117 -19.81 -13.43 -0.22
CA CYS A 117 -19.95 -14.78 -0.71
C CYS A 117 -19.79 -15.83 0.43
N GLY A 118 -20.66 -16.84 0.40
CA GLY A 118 -20.74 -17.85 1.46
C GLY A 118 -21.38 -17.37 2.77
N LYS A 119 -21.86 -16.12 2.84
CA LYS A 119 -22.62 -15.58 3.98
C LYS A 119 -24.09 -15.41 3.64
N VAL A 120 -24.92 -15.34 4.68
CA VAL A 120 -26.33 -14.92 4.55
C VAL A 120 -26.37 -13.41 4.75
N VAL A 121 -26.80 -12.69 3.72
CA VAL A 121 -26.90 -11.22 3.72
C VAL A 121 -28.36 -10.81 3.87
N LEU A 122 -28.62 -9.84 4.74
CA LEU A 122 -29.91 -9.16 4.83
C LEU A 122 -29.78 -7.76 4.22
N LEU A 123 -30.48 -7.51 3.12
CA LEU A 123 -30.54 -6.18 2.51
C LEU A 123 -31.72 -5.40 3.08
N GLU A 124 -31.44 -4.30 3.76
CA GLU A 124 -32.45 -3.33 4.18
C GLU A 124 -32.45 -2.15 3.19
N ALA A 125 -33.59 -1.92 2.54
CA ALA A 125 -33.80 -0.74 1.72
C ALA A 125 -34.83 0.15 2.41
N SER A 126 -34.40 1.34 2.85
CA SER A 126 -35.27 2.37 3.43
C SER A 126 -35.24 3.64 2.58
N ALA A 127 -36.32 4.40 2.64
CA ALA A 127 -36.45 5.69 1.96
C ALA A 127 -36.99 6.72 2.96
N PHE A 128 -36.39 7.89 2.97
CA PHE A 128 -36.84 9.03 3.75
C PHE A 128 -37.30 10.12 2.76
N TRP A 129 -38.48 10.69 3.01
CA TRP A 129 -39.08 11.73 2.17
C TRP A 129 -38.99 13.11 2.81
#